data_AF-A0A7X3NX30-F1
#
_entry.id   AF-A0A7X3NX30-F1
#
_cell.length_a   1.000
_cell.length_b   1.000
_cell.length_c   1.000
_cell.angle_alpha   90.00
_cell.angle_beta   90.00
_cell.angle_gamma   90.00
#
_symmetry.space_group_name_H-M   'P 1'
#
loop_
_entity.id
_entity.type
_entity.pdbx_description
1 polymer ?
#
loop_
_entity_poly.entity_id
_entity_poly.type
_entity_poly.pdbx_seq_one_letter_code
_entity_poly.pdbx_strand_id
1 'polypeptide(L)'
;MNEPWINPGILGSILGGIGGTLGGVVGTLASFFIPKGKAKKLVLGVDIFGFALSGLLLVVSIIAYLSGQPYSVWYGFGLCGLIGTPLYGMLFFVFRSEYRKVELRKAMSEDLTLGGNSDDQNEN
;
A
#
# COMPACT_ATOMS: atom_id res chain seq x y z
N MET A 1 -37.06 -12.71 -3.70
CA MET A 1 -36.06 -11.63 -3.82
C MET A 1 -35.46 -11.46 -2.43
N ASN A 2 -34.22 -11.91 -2.22
CA ASN A 2 -33.57 -11.73 -0.92
C ASN A 2 -33.21 -10.26 -0.77
N GLU A 3 -33.68 -9.67 0.32
CA GLU A 3 -33.37 -8.29 0.68
C GLU A 3 -31.84 -8.10 0.83
N PRO A 4 -31.26 -7.06 0.21
CA PRO A 4 -29.84 -6.78 0.33
C PRO A 4 -29.50 -6.54 1.80
N TRP A 5 -28.42 -7.16 2.29
CA TRP A 5 -27.94 -6.89 3.65
C TRP A 5 -27.63 -5.41 3.88
N ILE A 6 -27.18 -4.72 2.83
CA ILE A 6 -26.80 -3.32 2.87
C ILE A 6 -27.31 -2.65 1.59
N ASN A 7 -27.76 -1.41 1.74
CA ASN A 7 -28.25 -0.60 0.64
C ASN A 7 -27.09 -0.34 -0.38
N PRO A 8 -27.25 -0.72 -1.67
CA PRO A 8 -26.17 -0.63 -2.66
C PRO A 8 -25.51 0.74 -2.79
N GLY A 9 -26.29 1.82 -2.66
CA GLY A 9 -25.78 3.19 -2.76
C GLY A 9 -24.86 3.58 -1.60
N ILE A 10 -25.16 3.10 -0.39
CA ILE A 10 -24.33 3.34 0.81
C ILE A 10 -23.06 2.49 0.75
N LEU A 11 -23.18 1.27 0.22
CA LEU A 11 -22.06 0.36 0.09
C LEU A 11 -20.99 0.94 -0.86
N GLY A 12 -21.39 1.43 -2.03
CA GLY A 12 -20.47 2.07 -2.98
C GLY A 12 -19.79 3.31 -2.42
N SER A 13 -20.50 4.16 -1.67
CA SER A 13 -19.92 5.39 -1.10
C SER A 13 -18.95 5.10 0.05
N ILE A 14 -19.24 4.13 0.92
CA ILE A 14 -18.33 3.72 2.00
C ILE A 14 -17.08 3.07 1.43
N LEU A 15 -17.23 2.09 0.52
CA LEU A 15 -16.07 1.40 -0.06
C LEU A 15 -15.20 2.35 -0.88
N GLY A 16 -15.83 3.18 -1.74
CA GLY A 16 -15.12 4.16 -2.56
C GLY A 16 -14.43 5.23 -1.70
N GLY A 17 -15.12 5.73 -0.67
CA GLY A 17 -14.57 6.73 0.26
C GLY A 17 -13.39 6.21 1.06
N ILE A 18 -13.52 5.03 1.68
CA ILE A 18 -12.43 4.42 2.46
C ILE A 18 -11.27 4.04 1.54
N GLY A 19 -11.54 3.39 0.40
CA GLY A 19 -10.50 2.98 -0.55
C GLY A 19 -9.73 4.17 -1.14
N GLY A 20 -10.44 5.22 -1.57
CA GLY A 20 -9.84 6.42 -2.12
C GLY A 20 -9.03 7.21 -1.09
N THR A 21 -9.54 7.34 0.14
CA THR A 21 -8.84 8.05 1.22
C THR A 21 -7.58 7.29 1.63
N LEU A 22 -7.66 5.97 1.81
CA LEU A 22 -6.49 5.16 2.12
C LEU A 22 -5.44 5.20 1.00
N GLY A 23 -5.86 5.08 -0.26
CA GLY A 23 -4.96 5.19 -1.40
C GLY A 23 -4.26 6.55 -1.48
N GLY A 24 -4.99 7.65 -1.26
CA GLY A 24 -4.44 9.00 -1.23
C GLY A 24 -3.45 9.20 -0.08
N VAL A 25 -3.77 8.69 1.11
CA VAL A 25 -2.87 8.74 2.28
C VAL A 25 -1.58 7.96 1.99
N VAL A 26 -1.69 6.71 1.51
CA VAL A 26 -0.54 5.88 1.14
C VAL A 26 0.33 6.56 0.08
N GLY A 27 -0.27 7.08 -0.99
CA GLY A 27 0.47 7.77 -2.06
C GLY A 27 1.19 9.02 -1.57
N THR A 28 0.55 9.81 -0.71
CA THR A 28 1.16 11.03 -0.13
C THR A 28 2.32 10.68 0.80
N LEU A 29 2.13 9.69 1.68
CA LEU A 29 3.18 9.20 2.58
C LEU A 29 4.36 8.62 1.81
N ALA A 30 4.10 7.77 0.81
CA ALA A 30 5.13 7.20 -0.04
C ALA A 30 5.95 8.30 -0.73
N SER A 31 5.28 9.27 -1.36
CA SER A 31 5.95 10.35 -2.09
C SER A 31 6.84 11.22 -1.18
N PHE A 32 6.44 11.46 0.07
CA PHE A 32 7.18 12.32 0.99
C PHE A 32 8.30 11.61 1.75
N PHE A 33 8.09 10.34 2.14
CA PHE A 33 9.01 9.61 3.02
C PHE A 33 10.03 8.72 2.28
N ILE A 34 9.69 8.22 1.08
CA ILE A 34 10.62 7.42 0.28
C ILE A 34 11.91 8.19 -0.06
N PRO A 35 11.87 9.43 -0.60
CA PRO A 35 13.10 10.17 -0.96
C PRO A 35 14.01 10.44 0.24
N LYS A 36 13.43 10.56 1.43
CA LYS A 36 14.16 10.82 2.68
C LYS A 36 14.77 9.54 3.27
N GLY A 37 14.33 8.37 2.82
CA GLY A 37 14.70 7.07 3.37
C GLY A 37 14.30 6.94 4.84
N LYS A 38 13.24 7.63 5.26
CA LYS A 38 12.74 7.64 6.65
C LYS A 38 11.36 6.96 6.71
N ALA A 39 10.94 6.55 7.91
CA ALA A 39 9.62 5.98 8.21
C ALA A 39 9.19 4.75 7.36
N LYS A 40 10.15 3.94 6.89
CA LYS A 40 9.93 2.70 6.11
C LYS A 40 8.85 1.80 6.71
N LYS A 41 8.91 1.56 8.03
CA LYS A 41 7.91 0.73 8.75
C LYS A 41 6.49 1.31 8.69
N LEU A 42 6.35 2.64 8.70
CA LEU A 42 5.04 3.30 8.68
C LEU A 42 4.45 3.20 7.27
N VAL A 43 5.21 3.56 6.23
CA VAL A 43 4.74 3.49 4.83
C VAL A 43 4.38 2.05 4.45
N LEU A 44 5.26 1.09 4.71
CA LEU A 44 4.97 -0.33 4.45
C LEU A 44 3.85 -0.87 5.34
N GLY A 45 3.72 -0.37 6.58
CA GLY A 45 2.66 -0.78 7.50
C GLY A 45 1.27 -0.34 7.02
N VAL A 46 1.13 0.90 6.56
CA VAL A 46 -0.14 1.41 6.00
C VAL A 46 -0.47 0.70 4.69
N ASP A 47 0.53 0.41 3.86
CA ASP A 47 0.34 -0.34 2.61
C ASP A 47 -0.09 -1.80 2.87
N ILE A 48 0.55 -2.50 3.83
CA ILE A 48 0.13 -3.83 4.28
C ILE A 48 -1.28 -3.79 4.87
N PHE A 49 -1.62 -2.74 5.63
CA PHE A 49 -2.97 -2.56 6.16
C PHE A 49 -4.00 -2.43 5.02
N GLY A 50 -3.70 -1.65 3.98
CA GLY A 50 -4.52 -1.53 2.78
C GLY A 50 -4.66 -2.86 2.02
N PHE A 51 -3.57 -3.64 1.92
CA PHE A 51 -3.57 -4.98 1.34
C PHE A 51 -4.45 -5.95 2.14
N ALA A 52 -4.29 -6.01 3.46
CA ALA A 52 -5.06 -6.86 4.34
C ALA A 52 -6.55 -6.50 4.28
N LEU A 53 -6.88 -5.21 4.32
CA LEU A 53 -8.25 -4.74 4.20
C LEU A 53 -8.87 -5.15 2.85
N SER A 54 -8.14 -4.96 1.74
CA SER A 54 -8.59 -5.38 0.41
C SER A 54 -8.81 -6.89 0.30
N GLY A 55 -7.91 -7.68 0.89
CA GLY A 55 -8.05 -9.13 0.97
C GLY A 55 -9.28 -9.55 1.77
N LEU A 56 -9.56 -8.91 2.91
CA LEU A 56 -10.78 -9.15 3.70
C LEU A 56 -12.04 -8.85 2.88
N LEU A 57 -12.06 -7.73 2.14
CA LEU A 57 -13.19 -7.40 1.26
C LEU A 57 -13.40 -8.46 0.17
N LEU A 58 -12.32 -9.03 -0.38
CA LEU A 58 -12.39 -10.10 -1.36
C LEU A 58 -13.03 -11.36 -0.75
N VAL A 59 -12.61 -11.75 0.46
CA VAL A 59 -13.21 -12.88 1.19
C VAL A 59 -14.69 -12.64 1.46
N VAL A 60 -15.06 -11.43 1.89
CA VAL A 60 -16.47 -11.05 2.11
C VAL A 60 -17.29 -11.15 0.82
N SER A 61 -16.72 -10.77 -0.32
CA SER A 61 -17.37 -10.94 -1.63
C SER A 61 -17.66 -12.40 -1.96
N ILE A 62 -16.71 -13.31 -1.69
CA ILE A 62 -16.90 -14.75 -1.91
C ILE A 62 -18.03 -15.28 -1.02
N ILE A 63 -18.05 -14.89 0.26
CA ILE A 63 -19.12 -15.29 1.20
C ILE A 63 -20.48 -14.75 0.74
N ALA A 64 -20.53 -13.50 0.27
CA ALA A 64 -21.75 -12.90 -0.27
C ALA A 64 -22.26 -13.63 -1.52
N TYR A 65 -21.35 -14.05 -2.40
CA TYR A 65 -21.67 -14.85 -3.59
C TYR A 65 -22.28 -16.20 -3.18
N LEU A 66 -21.65 -16.92 -2.24
CA LEU A 66 -22.14 -18.20 -1.73
C LEU A 66 -23.48 -18.07 -0.99
N SER A 67 -23.74 -16.94 -0.35
CA SER A 67 -24.98 -16.65 0.37
C SER A 67 -26.14 -16.23 -0.55
N GLY A 68 -25.93 -16.19 -1.87
CA GLY A 68 -26.95 -15.80 -2.84
C GLY A 68 -27.37 -14.33 -2.74
N GLN A 69 -26.46 -13.44 -2.30
CA GLN A 69 -26.72 -12.01 -2.23
C GLN A 69 -26.87 -11.40 -3.64
N PRO A 70 -27.68 -10.33 -3.79
CA PRO A 70 -27.88 -9.65 -5.07
C PRO A 70 -26.57 -9.10 -5.66
N TYR A 71 -26.54 -8.98 -6.99
CA TYR A 71 -25.37 -8.58 -7.78
C TYR A 71 -24.63 -7.37 -7.22
N SER A 72 -25.38 -6.37 -6.78
CA SER A 72 -24.85 -5.11 -6.27
C SER A 72 -23.93 -5.28 -5.05
N VAL A 73 -24.18 -6.27 -4.19
CA VAL A 73 -23.44 -6.47 -2.94
C VAL A 73 -22.15 -7.23 -3.20
N TRP A 74 -22.24 -8.42 -3.83
CA TRP A 74 -21.04 -9.23 -4.06
C TRP A 74 -20.10 -8.56 -5.08
N TYR A 75 -20.63 -7.87 -6.09
CA TYR A 75 -19.81 -7.19 -7.10
C TYR A 75 -19.11 -5.95 -6.51
N GLY A 76 -19.75 -5.21 -5.62
CA GLY A 76 -19.13 -4.05 -4.95
C GLY A 76 -17.92 -4.46 -4.10
N PHE A 77 -18.09 -5.45 -3.22
CA PHE A 77 -16.97 -5.98 -2.42
C PHE A 77 -15.92 -6.68 -3.29
N GLY A 78 -16.37 -7.42 -4.30
CA GLY A 78 -15.50 -8.20 -5.17
C GLY A 78 -14.59 -7.30 -5.99
N LEU A 79 -15.13 -6.24 -6.59
CA LEU A 79 -14.37 -5.31 -7.41
C LEU A 79 -13.34 -4.53 -6.57
N CYS A 80 -13.74 -4.00 -5.42
CA CYS A 80 -12.80 -3.31 -4.52
C CYS A 80 -11.71 -4.24 -3.98
N GLY A 81 -12.06 -5.47 -3.58
CA GLY A 81 -11.09 -6.44 -3.10
C GLY A 81 -10.15 -6.93 -4.20
N LEU A 82 -10.68 -7.24 -5.39
CA LEU A 82 -9.93 -7.77 -6.52
C LEU A 82 -9.02 -6.72 -7.14
N ILE A 83 -9.40 -5.44 -7.18
CA ILE A 83 -8.50 -4.37 -7.63
C ILE A 83 -7.53 -3.96 -6.52
N GLY A 84 -8.01 -3.82 -5.28
CA GLY A 84 -7.20 -3.36 -4.15
C GLY A 84 -6.05 -4.31 -3.82
N THR A 85 -6.29 -5.62 -3.81
CA THR A 85 -5.28 -6.63 -3.45
C THR A 85 -4.02 -6.56 -4.34
N PRO A 86 -4.11 -6.67 -5.68
CA PRO A 86 -2.94 -6.55 -6.56
C PRO A 86 -2.38 -5.13 -6.57
N LEU A 87 -3.21 -4.10 -6.43
CA LEU A 87 -2.74 -2.71 -6.37
C LEU A 87 -1.79 -2.50 -5.18
N TYR A 88 -2.26 -2.77 -3.95
CA TYR A 88 -1.43 -2.65 -2.75
C TYR A 88 -0.27 -3.66 -2.76
N GLY A 89 -0.49 -4.88 -3.27
CA GLY A 89 0.58 -5.87 -3.39
C GLY A 89 1.72 -5.43 -4.33
N MET A 90 1.38 -4.78 -5.45
CA MET A 90 2.37 -4.22 -6.37
C MET A 90 3.07 -3.00 -5.77
N LEU A 91 2.32 -2.10 -5.13
CA LEU A 91 2.86 -0.94 -4.42
C LEU A 91 3.86 -1.35 -3.35
N PHE A 92 3.58 -2.40 -2.58
CA PHE A 92 4.48 -2.94 -1.57
C PHE A 92 5.85 -3.29 -2.16
N PHE A 93 5.85 -3.99 -3.30
CA PHE A 93 7.09 -4.40 -3.97
C PHE A 93 7.87 -3.18 -4.48
N VAL A 94 7.17 -2.21 -5.06
CA VAL A 94 7.76 -0.95 -5.55
C VAL A 94 8.36 -0.15 -4.39
N PHE A 95 7.62 0.07 -3.30
CA PHE A 95 8.10 0.80 -2.13
C PHE A 95 9.33 0.12 -1.53
N ARG A 96 9.30 -1.21 -1.38
CA ARG A 96 10.45 -1.97 -0.87
C ARG A 96 11.68 -1.78 -1.75
N SER A 97 11.52 -1.79 -3.07
CA SER A 97 12.61 -1.57 -4.03
C SER A 97 13.20 -0.16 -3.93
N GLU A 98 12.35 0.86 -3.85
CA GLU A 98 12.78 2.26 -3.74
C GLU A 98 13.49 2.55 -2.42
N TYR A 99 12.98 2.04 -1.29
CA TYR A 99 13.68 2.16 -0.01
C TYR A 99 15.08 1.55 -0.05
N ARG A 100 15.25 0.40 -0.72
CA ARG A 100 16.56 -0.24 -0.89
C ARG A 100 17.51 0.63 -1.72
N LYS A 101 17.03 1.30 -2.77
CA LYS A 101 17.85 2.23 -3.57
C LYS A 101 18.34 3.42 -2.74
N VAL A 102 17.50 3.96 -1.86
CA VAL A 102 17.87 5.09 -0.99
C VAL A 102 18.88 4.66 0.07
N GLU A 103 18.71 3.48 0.68
CA GLU A 103 19.67 2.90 1.62
C GLU A 103 21.05 2.69 0.95
N LEU A 104 21.08 2.13 -0.27
CA LEU A 104 22.32 1.93 -1.04
C LEU A 104 23.04 3.26 -1.38
N ARG A 105 22.29 4.31 -1.75
CA ARG A 105 22.88 5.64 -2.02
C ARG A 105 23.55 6.25 -0.80
N LYS A 106 22.96 6.08 0.39
CA LYS A 106 23.55 6.55 1.65
C LYS A 106 24.85 5.81 1.97
N ALA A 107 24.85 4.49 1.85
CA ALA A 107 26.05 3.67 2.08
C ALA A 107 27.21 4.07 1.14
N MET A 108 26.94 4.25 -0.16
CA MET A 108 27.96 4.69 -1.11
C MET A 108 28.52 6.09 -0.82
N SER A 109 27.69 6.99 -0.28
CA SER A 109 28.14 8.35 0.09
C SER A 109 29.04 8.32 1.33
N GLU A 110 28.72 7.47 2.31
CA GLU A 110 29.50 7.30 3.52
C GLU A 110 30.88 6.68 3.22
N ASP A 111 30.93 5.68 2.34
CA ASP A 111 32.19 5.08 1.85
C ASP A 111 33.09 6.11 1.14
N LEU A 112 32.50 6.97 0.30
CA LEU A 112 33.24 8.05 -0.38
C LEU A 112 33.82 9.06 0.61
N THR A 113 33.08 9.42 1.66
CA THR A 113 33.60 10.35 2.68
C THR A 113 34.70 9.75 3.56
N LEU A 114 34.62 8.45 3.86
CA LEU A 114 35.63 7.75 4.67
C LEU A 114 36.91 7.48 3.88
N GLY A 115 36.78 7.10 2.59
CA GLY A 115 37.93 6.89 1.70
C GLY A 115 38.71 8.18 1.41
N GLY A 116 38.03 9.30 1.19
CA GLY A 116 38.71 10.60 0.99
C GLY A 116 39.49 11.06 2.22
N ASN A 117 38.94 10.87 3.43
CA ASN A 117 39.60 11.29 4.67
C ASN A 117 40.84 10.45 5.03
N SER A 118 40.96 9.20 4.53
CA SER A 118 42.17 8.38 4.71
C SER A 118 43.31 8.75 3.76
N ASP A 119 43.01 9.32 2.59
CA ASP A 119 44.02 9.80 1.66
C ASP A 119 44.66 11.11 2.16
N ASP A 120 43.85 12.04 2.70
CA ASP A 120 44.32 13.30 3.30
C ASP A 120 45.19 13.11 4.56
N GLN A 121 45.02 12.00 5.28
CA GLN A 121 45.78 11.69 6.50
C GLN A 121 47.15 11.06 6.22
N ASN A 122 47.37 10.47 5.03
CA ASN A 122 48.67 9.87 4.65
C ASN A 122 49.63 10.86 3.97
N GLU A 123 49.17 12.09 3.67
CA GLU A 123 49.96 13.12 3.00
C GLU A 123 50.57 14.16 3.96
N ASN A 124 50.36 14.02 5.29
CA ASN A 124 50.96 14.85 6.35
C ASN A 124 51.92 14.04 7.23
#